data_AF-A0A9E1Y7A5-F1
#
_entry.id   AF-A0A9E1Y7A5-F1
#
_cell.length_a   1.000
_cell.length_b   1.000
_cell.length_c   1.000
_cell.angle_alpha   90.00
_cell.angle_beta   90.00
_cell.angle_gamma   90.00
#
_symmetry.space_group_name_H-M   'P 1'
#
loop_
_entity.id
_entity.type
_entity.pdbx_description
1 polymer ?
#
loop_
_entity_poly.entity_id
_entity_poly.type
_entity_poly.pdbx_seq_one_letter_code
_entity_poly.pdbx_strand_id
1 'polypeptide(L)'
;MNDNIALSSAIAQSKEVVIVFVFDSNILGKLKNKNDRRITFIYESLLELDQDLREKGSALVVLQGDPKIEIPQFSKRIKANAIFVNRDYEPYAKKRDKAVQNTCKKLGIVFNDYKDHVIFEGNELLNQSGKPYKVFTPYKNKWLVELNKTHYQNHKPNLKGLSSIKKLRGELSDWSFNTIGFNSVKLWLKPGQSAAENQLKQFLPHLNTYDKYRDYPFITNGTSHLSVHLRFGTLSIRSLVRVALNSTNSGAKTWLSELIWRDFYQMILDQFPHVVK
;
A
#
# COMPACT_ATOMS: atom_id res chain seq x y z
N MET A 1 7.52 -6.22 -1.88
CA MET A 1 8.10 -5.82 -3.19
C MET A 1 7.36 -6.37 -4.41
N ASN A 2 6.53 -7.42 -4.28
CA ASN A 2 5.80 -7.97 -5.42
C ASN A 2 4.63 -7.07 -5.86
N ASP A 3 4.34 -7.04 -7.17
CA ASP A 3 3.19 -6.35 -7.76
C ASP A 3 3.06 -4.88 -7.29
N ASN A 4 4.09 -4.07 -7.54
CA ASN A 4 4.17 -2.67 -7.12
C ASN A 4 4.50 -1.79 -8.32
N ILE A 5 3.57 -0.89 -8.68
CA ILE A 5 3.68 -0.10 -9.91
C ILE A 5 4.77 0.97 -9.79
N ALA A 6 4.82 1.77 -8.71
CA ALA A 6 5.86 2.78 -8.54
C ALA A 6 7.28 2.17 -8.56
N LEU A 7 7.49 1.04 -7.88
CA LEU A 7 8.79 0.36 -7.88
C LEU A 7 9.13 -0.20 -9.26
N SER A 8 8.16 -0.79 -9.97
CA SER A 8 8.36 -1.28 -11.34
C SER A 8 8.74 -0.14 -12.30
N SER A 9 8.04 0.99 -12.19
CA SER A 9 8.31 2.19 -12.99
C SER A 9 9.67 2.81 -12.66
N ALA A 10 10.03 2.90 -11.37
CA ALA A 10 11.32 3.45 -10.92
C ALA A 10 12.49 2.65 -11.51
N ILE A 11 12.42 1.33 -11.41
CA ILE A 11 13.42 0.39 -11.94
C ILE A 11 13.52 0.47 -13.46
N ALA A 12 12.40 0.59 -14.17
CA ALA A 12 12.40 0.66 -15.62
C ALA A 12 12.97 1.98 -16.17
N GLN A 13 12.83 3.08 -15.40
CA GLN A 13 13.17 4.43 -15.86
C GLN A 13 14.48 4.98 -15.25
N SER A 14 15.09 4.27 -14.29
CA SER A 14 16.25 4.76 -13.54
C SER A 14 17.41 3.78 -13.59
N LYS A 15 18.64 4.32 -13.61
CA LYS A 15 19.87 3.51 -13.50
C LYS A 15 20.09 2.97 -12.09
N GLU A 16 19.64 3.71 -11.09
CA GLU A 16 19.82 3.40 -9.67
C GLU A 16 18.58 3.85 -8.89
N VAL A 17 18.06 2.98 -8.03
CA VAL A 17 16.84 3.18 -7.25
C VAL A 17 17.14 2.99 -5.77
N VAL A 18 16.77 3.97 -4.96
CA VAL A 18 16.81 3.88 -3.49
C VAL A 18 15.39 3.73 -2.98
N ILE A 19 15.14 2.73 -2.14
CA ILE A 19 13.83 2.54 -1.49
C ILE A 19 13.87 3.26 -0.15
N VAL A 20 12.87 4.12 0.06
CA VAL A 20 12.79 5.01 1.22
C VAL A 20 11.44 4.83 1.91
N PHE A 21 11.47 4.80 3.24
CA PHE A 21 10.28 4.93 4.08
C PHE A 21 10.46 6.13 5.02
N VAL A 22 9.37 6.83 5.35
CA VAL A 22 9.39 7.93 6.33
C VAL A 22 8.44 7.60 7.48
N PHE A 23 8.97 7.52 8.69
CA PHE A 23 8.17 7.59 9.91
C PHE A 23 7.68 9.03 10.10
N ASP A 24 6.48 9.29 9.57
CA ASP A 24 5.87 10.63 9.48
C ASP A 24 5.48 11.18 10.86
N SER A 25 6.17 12.22 11.31
CA SER A 25 5.93 12.86 12.60
C SER A 25 4.52 13.44 12.75
N ASN A 26 3.85 13.83 11.65
CA ASN A 26 2.48 14.33 11.68
C ASN A 26 1.44 13.21 11.89
N ILE A 27 1.78 11.97 11.54
CA ILE A 27 0.98 10.79 11.82
C ILE A 27 1.30 10.30 13.24
N LEU A 28 2.58 10.08 13.53
CA LEU A 28 3.03 9.57 14.82
C LEU A 28 2.65 10.48 15.99
N GLY A 29 2.74 11.80 15.82
CA GLY A 29 2.37 12.78 16.84
C GLY A 29 0.89 12.78 17.22
N LYS A 30 0.02 12.22 16.38
CA LYS A 30 -1.42 12.04 16.69
C LYS A 30 -1.69 10.78 17.52
N LEU A 31 -0.74 9.84 17.57
CA LEU A 31 -0.89 8.58 18.29
C LEU A 31 -0.47 8.76 19.75
N LYS A 32 -1.45 8.93 20.63
CA LYS A 32 -1.23 9.10 22.07
C LYS A 32 -0.73 7.83 22.76
N ASN A 33 -1.12 6.67 22.25
CA ASN A 33 -0.72 5.38 22.81
C ASN A 33 0.63 4.92 22.22
N LYS A 34 1.65 4.78 23.06
CA LYS A 34 2.97 4.29 22.64
C LYS A 34 3.01 2.79 22.34
N ASN A 35 2.00 2.05 22.77
CA ASN A 35 1.77 0.63 22.50
C ASN A 35 0.82 0.43 21.29
N ASP A 36 0.88 1.30 20.28
CA ASP A 36 0.00 1.23 19.11
C ASP A 36 0.37 0.03 18.22
N ARG A 37 -0.55 -0.93 18.12
CA ARG A 37 -0.38 -2.17 17.35
C ARG A 37 -0.06 -1.93 15.87
N ARG A 38 -0.53 -0.82 15.29
CA ARG A 38 -0.26 -0.49 13.88
C ARG A 38 1.20 -0.15 13.66
N ILE A 39 1.84 0.49 14.64
CA ILE A 39 3.26 0.83 14.56
C ILE A 39 4.11 -0.43 14.60
N THR A 40 3.80 -1.39 15.50
CA THR A 40 4.46 -2.69 15.47
C THR A 40 4.27 -3.42 14.15
N PHE A 41 3.05 -3.41 13.60
CA PHE A 41 2.78 -4.05 12.32
C PHE A 41 3.62 -3.43 11.19
N ILE A 42 3.66 -2.10 11.09
CA ILE A 42 4.47 -1.38 10.10
C ILE A 42 5.94 -1.70 10.31
N TYR A 43 6.45 -1.56 11.53
CA TYR A 43 7.85 -1.79 11.87
C TYR A 43 8.31 -3.21 11.49
N GLU A 44 7.58 -4.24 11.90
CA GLU A 44 7.92 -5.64 11.56
C GLU A 44 7.80 -5.91 10.05
N SER A 45 6.85 -5.27 9.35
CA SER A 45 6.76 -5.37 7.89
C SER A 45 7.95 -4.70 7.19
N LEU A 46 8.44 -3.58 7.72
CA LEU A 46 9.63 -2.90 7.21
C LEU A 46 10.92 -3.68 7.51
N LEU A 47 10.97 -4.42 8.63
CA LEU A 47 12.09 -5.32 8.92
C LEU A 47 12.19 -6.43 7.88
N GLU A 48 11.07 -7.07 7.54
CA GLU A 48 11.05 -8.07 6.45
C GLU A 48 11.48 -7.43 5.13
N LEU A 49 10.95 -6.24 4.80
CA LEU A 49 11.33 -5.54 3.58
C LEU A 49 12.83 -5.19 3.53
N ASP A 50 13.40 -4.68 4.62
CA ASP A 50 14.83 -4.36 4.70
C ASP A 50 15.69 -5.63 4.60
N GLN A 51 15.29 -6.72 5.25
CA GLN A 51 15.96 -8.01 5.13
C GLN A 51 15.97 -8.48 3.67
N ASP A 52 14.82 -8.49 3.00
CA ASP A 52 14.71 -8.87 1.60
C ASP A 52 15.61 -8.02 0.68
N LEU A 53 15.75 -6.72 0.99
CA LEU A 53 16.61 -5.80 0.26
C LEU A 53 18.10 -6.07 0.51
N ARG A 54 18.48 -6.38 1.74
CA ARG A 54 19.86 -6.73 2.13
C ARG A 54 20.33 -8.02 1.49
N GLU A 55 19.46 -9.03 1.41
CA GLU A 55 19.75 -10.27 0.68
C GLU A 55 20.03 -10.01 -0.81
N LYS A 56 19.54 -8.90 -1.36
CA LYS A 56 19.77 -8.44 -2.74
C LYS A 56 20.90 -7.42 -2.85
N GLY A 57 21.69 -7.23 -1.78
CA GLY A 57 22.82 -6.31 -1.74
C GLY A 57 22.45 -4.83 -1.65
N SER A 58 21.20 -4.51 -1.27
CA SER A 58 20.68 -3.16 -1.05
C SER A 58 20.30 -2.96 0.43
N ALA A 59 19.51 -1.94 0.74
CA ALA A 59 18.92 -1.69 2.06
C ALA A 59 17.75 -0.72 1.94
N LEU A 60 16.84 -0.77 2.91
CA LEU A 60 15.81 0.24 3.12
C LEU A 60 16.44 1.46 3.80
N VAL A 61 16.26 2.65 3.21
CA VAL A 61 16.54 3.91 3.90
C VAL A 61 15.29 4.33 4.66
N VAL A 62 15.43 4.52 5.98
CA VAL A 62 14.33 4.96 6.85
C VAL A 62 14.63 6.36 7.35
N LEU A 63 13.76 7.31 7.01
CA LEU A 63 13.81 8.68 7.52
C LEU A 63 12.77 8.85 8.62
N GLN A 64 12.96 9.85 9.48
CA GLN A 64 12.03 10.18 10.56
C GLN A 64 11.81 11.69 10.58
N GLY A 65 10.56 12.15 10.49
CA GLY A 65 10.25 13.57 10.41
C GLY A 65 9.03 13.88 9.56
N ASP A 66 8.89 15.15 9.14
CA ASP A 66 7.82 15.56 8.23
C ASP A 66 8.21 15.18 6.78
N PRO A 67 7.45 14.30 6.09
CA PRO A 67 7.79 13.89 4.72
C PRO A 67 7.90 15.05 3.72
N LYS A 68 7.20 16.17 3.97
CA LYS A 68 7.31 17.39 3.12
C LYS A 68 8.70 18.02 3.18
N ILE A 69 9.48 17.70 4.22
CA ILE A 69 10.85 18.17 4.45
C ILE A 69 11.83 17.05 4.14
N GLU A 70 11.63 15.88 4.75
CA GLU A 70 12.56 14.75 4.70
C GLU A 70 12.77 14.24 3.27
N ILE A 71 11.70 14.06 2.49
CA ILE A 71 11.81 13.53 1.13
C ILE A 71 12.58 14.51 0.22
N PRO A 72 12.21 15.80 0.07
CA PRO A 72 12.98 16.71 -0.77
C PRO A 72 14.44 16.89 -0.34
N GLN A 73 14.71 16.95 0.97
CA GLN A 73 16.09 17.07 1.48
C GLN A 73 16.92 15.83 1.17
N PHE A 74 16.36 14.65 1.43
CA PHE A 74 17.00 13.38 1.09
C PHE A 74 17.27 13.26 -0.40
N SER A 75 16.26 13.52 -1.24
CA SER A 75 16.40 13.47 -2.70
C SER A 75 17.48 14.42 -3.21
N LYS A 76 17.60 15.63 -2.64
CA LYS A 76 18.69 16.56 -2.96
C LYS A 76 20.06 16.00 -2.53
N ARG A 77 20.15 15.45 -1.31
CA ARG A 77 21.39 14.89 -0.74
C ARG A 77 21.96 13.76 -1.60
N ILE A 78 21.10 12.85 -2.06
CA ILE A 78 21.50 11.74 -2.94
C ILE A 78 21.53 12.11 -4.43
N LYS A 79 21.26 13.38 -4.77
CA LYS A 79 21.19 13.90 -6.15
C LYS A 79 20.19 13.11 -7.04
N ALA A 80 19.06 12.71 -6.47
CA ALA A 80 18.02 11.99 -7.20
C ALA A 80 17.42 12.87 -8.30
N ASN A 81 17.20 12.28 -9.49
CA ASN A 81 16.54 12.96 -10.60
C ASN A 81 15.01 12.87 -10.52
N ALA A 82 14.50 11.83 -9.86
CA ALA A 82 13.07 11.56 -9.79
C ALA A 82 12.68 10.85 -8.49
N ILE A 83 11.42 11.02 -8.11
CA ILE A 83 10.74 10.32 -7.02
C ILE A 83 9.57 9.54 -7.62
N PHE A 84 9.38 8.31 -7.15
CA PHE A 84 8.29 7.43 -7.58
C PHE A 84 7.49 7.00 -6.35
N VAL A 85 6.18 7.25 -6.34
CA VAL A 85 5.29 6.89 -5.23
C VAL A 85 4.00 6.24 -5.73
N ASN A 86 3.37 5.43 -4.88
CA ASN A 86 2.00 4.99 -5.11
C ASN A 86 1.05 6.01 -4.46
N ARG A 87 0.01 6.44 -5.19
CA ARG A 87 -0.98 7.41 -4.71
C ARG A 87 -1.74 6.90 -3.49
N ASP A 88 -2.08 7.83 -2.61
CA ASP A 88 -3.01 7.67 -1.49
C ASP A 88 -4.11 8.73 -1.62
N TYR A 89 -5.35 8.33 -1.35
CA TYR A 89 -6.54 9.14 -1.57
C TYR A 89 -7.03 9.83 -0.28
N GLU A 90 -6.41 9.54 0.88
CA GLU A 90 -6.68 10.23 2.14
C GLU A 90 -6.38 11.75 2.01
N PRO A 91 -7.22 12.65 2.58
CA PRO A 91 -7.02 14.10 2.47
C PRO A 91 -5.66 14.59 2.95
N TYR A 92 -5.11 13.98 4.01
CA TYR A 92 -3.77 14.30 4.50
C TYR A 92 -2.70 13.89 3.48
N ALA A 93 -2.79 12.69 2.92
CA ALA A 93 -1.82 12.18 1.97
C ALA A 93 -1.77 13.02 0.69
N LYS A 94 -2.94 13.39 0.13
CA LYS A 94 -3.01 14.33 -1.02
C LYS A 94 -2.31 15.66 -0.73
N LYS A 95 -2.52 16.24 0.45
CA LYS A 95 -1.88 17.50 0.86
C LYS A 95 -0.37 17.34 1.02
N ARG A 96 0.07 16.26 1.67
CA ARG A 96 1.49 15.89 1.86
C ARG A 96 2.17 15.74 0.50
N ASP A 97 1.63 14.89 -0.38
CA ASP A 97 2.24 14.55 -1.66
C ASP A 97 2.26 15.76 -2.59
N LYS A 98 1.22 16.60 -2.57
CA LYS A 98 1.23 17.86 -3.32
C LYS A 98 2.31 18.82 -2.86
N ALA A 99 2.52 18.93 -1.55
CA ALA A 99 3.58 19.77 -0.98
C ALA A 99 4.98 19.23 -1.35
N VAL A 100 5.20 17.92 -1.26
CA VAL A 100 6.44 17.27 -1.73
C VAL A 100 6.67 17.54 -3.22
N GLN A 101 5.67 17.27 -4.07
CA GLN A 101 5.72 17.52 -5.51
C GLN A 101 6.11 18.98 -5.83
N ASN A 102 5.49 19.95 -5.16
CA ASN A 102 5.77 21.36 -5.37
C ASN A 102 7.20 21.74 -4.98
N THR A 103 7.73 21.19 -3.89
CA THR A 103 9.12 21.41 -3.47
C THR A 103 10.11 20.74 -4.43
N CYS A 104 9.85 19.49 -4.82
CA CYS A 104 10.68 18.76 -5.78
C CYS A 104 10.73 19.43 -7.15
N LYS A 105 9.60 19.97 -7.64
CA LYS A 105 9.55 20.75 -8.88
C LYS A 105 10.51 21.95 -8.84
N LYS A 106 10.59 22.68 -7.72
CA LYS A 106 11.52 23.80 -7.55
C LYS A 106 12.99 23.36 -7.51
N LEU A 107 13.25 22.13 -7.09
CA LEU A 107 14.58 21.52 -7.05
C LEU A 107 14.97 20.82 -8.37
N GLY A 108 14.10 20.84 -9.39
CA GLY A 108 14.33 20.12 -10.64
C GLY A 108 14.22 18.59 -10.53
N ILE A 109 13.57 18.09 -9.48
CA ILE A 109 13.36 16.66 -9.22
C ILE A 109 11.97 16.28 -9.74
N VAL A 110 11.90 15.32 -10.66
CA VAL A 110 10.64 14.83 -11.22
C VAL A 110 9.87 14.06 -10.15
N PHE A 111 8.55 14.26 -10.06
CA PHE A 111 7.69 13.54 -9.13
C PHE A 111 6.67 12.73 -9.93
N ASN A 112 6.76 11.40 -9.84
CA ASN A 112 5.90 10.46 -10.53
C ASN A 112 5.05 9.69 -9.51
N ASP A 113 3.74 9.72 -9.68
CA ASP A 113 2.80 9.00 -8.83
C ASP A 113 1.93 8.03 -9.62
N TYR A 114 1.61 6.89 -9.02
CA TYR A 114 0.97 5.77 -9.72
C TYR A 114 -0.25 5.25 -8.94
N LYS A 115 -1.30 4.84 -9.67
CA LYS A 115 -2.42 4.07 -9.12
C LYS A 115 -1.90 2.68 -8.75
N ASP A 116 -2.11 2.22 -7.52
CA ASP A 116 -1.58 0.90 -7.11
C ASP A 116 -2.44 0.18 -6.07
N HIS A 117 -2.93 0.86 -5.04
CA HIS A 117 -3.61 0.18 -3.93
C HIS A 117 -5.13 0.07 -4.10
N VAL A 118 -5.69 0.44 -5.27
CA VAL A 118 -7.11 0.28 -5.69
C VAL A 118 -7.15 -0.21 -7.14
N ILE A 119 -8.27 -0.80 -7.58
CA ILE A 119 -8.46 -1.20 -8.98
C ILE A 119 -8.94 -0.02 -9.83
N PHE A 120 -9.91 0.74 -9.29
CA PHE A 120 -10.37 1.99 -9.88
C PHE A 120 -10.14 3.16 -8.93
N GLU A 121 -9.77 4.31 -9.47
CA GLU A 121 -9.48 5.54 -8.74
C GLU A 121 -10.24 6.75 -9.27
N GLY A 122 -10.34 7.80 -8.44
CA GLY A 122 -10.84 9.11 -8.88
C GLY A 122 -12.16 9.02 -9.64
N ASN A 123 -12.11 9.45 -10.89
CA ASN A 123 -13.26 9.54 -11.79
C ASN A 123 -13.33 8.37 -12.80
N GLU A 124 -12.58 7.28 -12.59
CA GLU A 124 -12.61 6.13 -13.50
C GLU A 124 -13.96 5.40 -13.48
N LEU A 125 -14.70 5.47 -12.36
CA LEU A 125 -16.06 4.92 -12.24
C LEU A 125 -17.07 5.98 -11.81
N LEU A 126 -17.71 6.61 -12.80
CA LEU A 126 -18.79 7.56 -12.60
C LEU A 126 -20.17 6.95 -12.94
N ASN A 127 -21.22 7.55 -12.39
CA ASN A 127 -22.59 7.24 -12.76
C ASN A 127 -22.96 7.85 -14.13
N GLN A 128 -24.16 7.54 -14.62
CA GLN A 128 -24.65 8.04 -15.91
C GLN A 128 -24.73 9.58 -16.00
N SER A 129 -24.80 10.27 -14.86
CA SER A 129 -24.77 11.74 -14.77
C SER A 129 -23.36 12.32 -14.61
N GLY A 130 -22.31 11.51 -14.75
CA GLY A 130 -20.92 11.95 -14.57
C GLY A 130 -20.53 12.26 -13.13
N LYS A 131 -21.26 11.76 -12.13
CA LYS A 131 -20.99 11.99 -10.70
C LYS A 131 -20.48 10.71 -10.01
N PRO A 132 -19.69 10.84 -8.93
CA PRO A 132 -19.30 9.70 -8.11
C PRO A 132 -20.51 8.95 -7.55
N TYR A 133 -20.39 7.63 -7.42
CA TYR A 133 -21.43 6.82 -6.80
C TYR A 133 -21.54 7.10 -5.30
N LYS A 134 -22.76 7.02 -4.77
CA LYS A 134 -23.04 7.12 -3.31
C LYS A 134 -23.63 5.82 -2.73
N VAL A 135 -23.97 4.86 -3.59
CA VAL A 135 -24.60 3.59 -3.22
C VAL A 135 -23.75 2.46 -3.82
N PHE A 136 -23.50 1.43 -3.01
CA PHE A 136 -22.58 0.35 -3.36
C PHE A 136 -23.06 -0.52 -4.52
N THR A 137 -24.31 -0.99 -4.52
CA THR A 137 -24.82 -1.90 -5.56
C THR A 137 -24.61 -1.39 -6.98
N PRO A 138 -25.00 -0.15 -7.35
CA PRO A 138 -24.75 0.36 -8.69
C PRO A 138 -23.25 0.59 -8.98
N TYR A 139 -22.46 0.97 -7.96
CA TYR A 139 -21.00 1.04 -8.11
C TYR A 139 -20.40 -0.34 -8.45
N LYS A 140 -20.76 -1.38 -7.69
CA LYS A 140 -20.32 -2.76 -7.93
C LYS A 140 -20.68 -3.25 -9.32
N ASN A 141 -21.91 -3.00 -9.75
CA ASN A 141 -22.36 -3.40 -11.08
C ASN A 141 -21.52 -2.73 -12.17
N LYS A 142 -21.25 -1.43 -12.05
CA LYS A 142 -20.38 -0.69 -12.98
C LYS A 142 -18.93 -1.20 -12.92
N TRP A 143 -18.39 -1.40 -11.71
CA TRP A 143 -17.04 -1.94 -11.48
C TRP A 143 -16.83 -3.27 -12.19
N LEU A 144 -17.80 -4.20 -12.07
CA LEU A 144 -17.75 -5.52 -12.73
C LEU A 144 -17.79 -5.42 -14.26
N VAL A 145 -18.58 -4.48 -14.80
CA VAL A 145 -18.69 -4.26 -16.25
C VAL A 145 -17.42 -3.65 -16.83
N GLU A 146 -16.79 -2.70 -16.13
CA GLU A 146 -15.58 -2.01 -16.60
C GLU A 146 -14.29 -2.82 -16.39
N LEU A 147 -14.32 -3.80 -15.49
CA LEU A 147 -13.14 -4.61 -15.17
C LEU A 147 -12.63 -5.34 -16.42
N ASN A 148 -11.33 -5.25 -16.66
CA ASN A 148 -10.66 -5.93 -17.77
C ASN A 148 -9.24 -6.30 -17.35
N LYS A 149 -8.53 -7.06 -18.19
CA LYS A 149 -7.21 -7.64 -17.86
C LYS A 149 -6.14 -6.61 -17.50
N THR A 150 -6.21 -5.38 -18.00
CA THR A 150 -5.19 -4.35 -17.70
C THR A 150 -5.34 -3.83 -16.26
N HIS A 151 -6.57 -3.78 -15.74
CA HIS A 151 -6.86 -3.30 -14.38
C HIS A 151 -6.22 -4.14 -13.27
N TYR A 152 -6.00 -5.43 -13.51
CA TYR A 152 -5.39 -6.35 -12.54
C TYR A 152 -4.11 -7.01 -13.07
N GLN A 153 -3.43 -6.36 -14.02
CA GLN A 153 -2.13 -6.80 -14.50
C GLN A 153 -1.12 -6.87 -13.34
N ASN A 154 -0.25 -7.88 -13.37
CA ASN A 154 0.80 -8.02 -12.36
C ASN A 154 2.03 -7.19 -12.75
N HIS A 155 2.48 -6.31 -11.85
CA HIS A 155 3.66 -5.47 -12.05
C HIS A 155 4.84 -5.99 -11.22
N LYS A 156 5.59 -6.94 -11.77
CA LYS A 156 6.77 -7.51 -11.11
C LYS A 156 8.01 -6.67 -11.42
N PRO A 157 8.57 -5.91 -10.45
CA PRO A 157 9.80 -5.17 -10.68
C PRO A 157 10.96 -6.14 -10.86
N ASN A 158 11.77 -5.92 -11.89
CA ASN A 158 13.07 -6.58 -12.03
C ASN A 158 14.05 -5.86 -11.12
N LEU A 159 14.27 -6.35 -9.90
CA LEU A 159 15.05 -5.66 -8.84
C LEU A 159 16.54 -5.37 -9.18
N LYS A 160 16.96 -5.57 -10.43
CA LYS A 160 18.18 -4.99 -10.99
C LYS A 160 18.06 -3.46 -11.00
N GLY A 161 19.08 -2.77 -10.50
CA GLY A 161 19.10 -1.31 -10.40
C GLY A 161 18.79 -0.77 -9.00
N LEU A 162 18.55 -1.63 -8.01
CA LEU A 162 18.59 -1.19 -6.61
C LEU A 162 20.00 -0.68 -6.25
N SER A 163 20.05 0.46 -5.54
CA SER A 163 21.30 1.03 -5.05
C SER A 163 21.98 0.07 -4.09
N SER A 164 23.27 -0.16 -4.29
CA SER A 164 24.03 -1.06 -3.43
C SER A 164 24.11 -0.54 -1.99
N ILE A 165 24.12 -1.46 -1.02
CA ILE A 165 24.26 -1.14 0.41
C ILE A 165 25.53 -0.33 0.71
N LYS A 166 26.62 -0.54 -0.06
CA LYS A 166 27.87 0.22 0.07
C LYS A 166 27.66 1.71 -0.20
N LYS A 167 26.87 2.06 -1.22
CA LYS A 167 26.53 3.45 -1.55
C LYS A 167 25.57 4.06 -0.55
N LEU A 168 24.68 3.24 0.05
CA LEU A 168 23.71 3.69 1.03
C LEU A 168 24.27 3.87 2.44
N ARG A 169 25.49 3.40 2.73
CA ARG A 169 26.03 3.34 4.09
C ARG A 169 25.91 4.64 4.90
N GLY A 170 26.12 5.80 4.27
CA GLY A 170 26.00 7.12 4.93
C GLY A 170 24.56 7.59 5.17
N GLU A 171 23.58 6.89 4.60
CA GLU A 171 22.15 7.20 4.68
C GLU A 171 21.39 6.21 5.58
N LEU A 172 22.04 5.14 6.04
CA LEU A 172 21.43 4.17 6.94
C LEU A 172 21.49 4.70 8.37
N SER A 173 20.34 4.83 9.01
CA SER A 173 20.21 5.18 10.43
C SER A 173 19.63 4.02 11.23
N ASP A 174 19.80 4.05 12.56
CA ASP A 174 18.95 3.24 13.43
C ASP A 174 17.50 3.75 13.34
N TRP A 175 16.57 2.82 13.29
CA TRP A 175 15.13 3.10 13.31
C TRP A 175 14.42 2.17 14.30
N SER A 176 15.10 1.76 15.37
CA SER A 176 14.51 0.99 16.47
C SER A 176 13.26 1.67 17.06
N PHE A 177 12.41 0.88 17.72
CA PHE A 177 11.22 1.36 18.43
C PHE A 177 11.50 2.59 19.32
N ASN A 178 12.64 2.61 20.02
CA ASN A 178 13.06 3.72 20.87
C ASN A 178 13.26 5.01 20.07
N THR A 179 13.89 4.95 18.89
CA THR A 179 14.11 6.13 18.05
C THR A 179 12.81 6.68 17.48
N ILE A 180 11.88 5.81 17.06
CA ILE A 180 10.56 6.20 16.55
C ILE A 180 9.64 6.70 17.69
N GLY A 181 9.96 6.34 18.93
CA GLY A 181 9.23 6.76 20.13
C GLY A 181 7.97 5.94 20.40
N PHE A 182 8.02 4.63 20.13
CA PHE A 182 6.94 3.65 20.39
C PHE A 182 7.51 2.37 21.02
N ASN A 183 6.65 1.48 21.50
CA ASN A 183 7.04 0.18 22.04
C ASN A 183 6.53 -0.95 21.14
N SER A 184 7.29 -2.04 21.08
CA SER A 184 6.79 -3.27 20.48
C SER A 184 5.66 -3.87 21.31
N VAL A 185 4.69 -4.49 20.64
CA VAL A 185 3.58 -5.19 21.29
C VAL A 185 3.30 -6.50 20.56
N LYS A 186 2.92 -7.55 21.30
CA LYS A 186 2.54 -8.82 20.68
C LYS A 186 1.29 -8.64 19.83
N LEU A 187 1.40 -8.98 18.54
CA LEU A 187 0.29 -8.94 17.59
C LEU A 187 -0.39 -10.30 17.48
N TRP A 188 -1.71 -10.26 17.22
CA TRP A 188 -2.50 -11.47 16.91
C TRP A 188 -2.35 -11.88 15.43
N LEU A 189 -2.01 -10.91 14.57
CA LEU A 189 -1.75 -11.08 13.15
C LEU A 189 -0.26 -10.88 12.89
N LYS A 190 0.36 -11.80 12.13
CA LYS A 190 1.77 -11.68 11.73
C LYS A 190 1.93 -10.60 10.64
N PRO A 191 2.82 -9.62 10.81
CA PRO A 191 3.07 -8.59 9.80
C PRO A 191 3.89 -9.08 8.61
N GLY A 192 4.00 -8.22 7.59
CA GLY A 192 4.89 -8.44 6.46
C GLY A 192 4.29 -9.21 5.28
N GLN A 193 5.04 -9.28 4.17
CA GLN A 193 4.56 -9.82 2.89
C GLN A 193 4.44 -11.35 2.95
N SER A 194 5.45 -12.03 3.47
CA SER A 194 5.47 -13.49 3.61
C SER A 194 4.32 -14.00 4.47
N ALA A 195 4.02 -13.28 5.57
CA ALA A 195 2.88 -13.59 6.40
C ALA A 195 1.55 -13.40 5.65
N ALA A 196 1.42 -12.33 4.88
CA ALA A 196 0.22 -12.06 4.07
C ALA A 196 -0.02 -13.15 3.02
N GLU A 197 1.03 -13.58 2.32
CA GLU A 197 0.97 -14.64 1.31
C GLU A 197 0.61 -15.99 1.95
N ASN A 198 1.18 -16.31 3.12
CA ASN A 198 0.82 -17.51 3.88
C ASN A 198 -0.64 -17.45 4.38
N GLN A 199 -1.10 -16.30 4.89
CA GLN A 199 -2.49 -16.10 5.31
C GLN A 199 -3.46 -16.30 4.14
N LEU A 200 -3.14 -15.75 2.97
CA LEU A 200 -3.92 -15.99 1.75
C LEU A 200 -3.95 -17.48 1.41
N LYS A 201 -2.79 -18.14 1.39
CA LYS A 201 -2.70 -19.58 1.10
C LYS A 201 -3.55 -20.43 2.04
N GLN A 202 -3.60 -20.09 3.33
CA GLN A 202 -4.43 -20.78 4.32
C GLN A 202 -5.94 -20.50 4.12
N PHE A 203 -6.31 -19.33 3.60
CA PHE A 203 -7.70 -18.99 3.31
C PHE A 203 -8.23 -19.64 2.02
N LEU A 204 -7.39 -19.83 0.99
CA LEU A 204 -7.83 -20.32 -0.33
C LEU A 204 -8.68 -21.61 -0.30
N PRO A 205 -8.36 -22.64 0.51
CA PRO A 205 -9.19 -23.84 0.62
C PRO A 205 -10.63 -23.58 1.11
N HIS A 206 -10.85 -22.47 1.82
CA HIS A 206 -12.14 -22.10 2.41
C HIS A 206 -12.92 -21.09 1.54
N LEU A 207 -12.31 -20.55 0.48
CA LEU A 207 -12.89 -19.51 -0.37
C LEU A 207 -14.27 -19.90 -0.92
N ASN A 208 -14.48 -21.18 -1.26
CA ASN A 208 -15.74 -21.68 -1.80
C ASN A 208 -16.92 -21.69 -0.82
N THR A 209 -16.64 -21.54 0.48
CA THR A 209 -17.65 -21.49 1.56
C THR A 209 -17.68 -20.13 2.26
N TYR A 210 -16.94 -19.15 1.74
CA TYR A 210 -16.86 -17.81 2.31
C TYR A 210 -18.22 -17.14 2.47
N ASP A 211 -19.09 -17.28 1.46
CA ASP A 211 -20.46 -16.76 1.46
C ASP A 211 -21.34 -17.36 2.57
N LYS A 212 -21.06 -18.61 2.98
CA LYS A 212 -21.80 -19.30 4.04
C LYS A 212 -21.28 -18.97 5.43
N TYR A 213 -19.98 -18.73 5.57
CA TYR A 213 -19.32 -18.71 6.87
C TYR A 213 -18.84 -17.32 7.33
N ARG A 214 -18.78 -16.32 6.45
CA ARG A 214 -18.29 -14.97 6.78
C ARG A 214 -19.03 -14.28 7.94
N ASP A 215 -20.29 -14.62 8.16
CA ASP A 215 -21.16 -14.00 9.17
C ASP A 215 -21.09 -14.70 10.54
N TYR A 216 -20.35 -15.81 10.66
CA TYR A 216 -20.24 -16.58 11.90
C TYR A 216 -18.85 -16.38 12.55
N PRO A 217 -18.73 -15.51 13.57
CA PRO A 217 -17.44 -15.11 14.13
C PRO A 217 -16.69 -16.25 14.85
N PHE A 218 -17.38 -17.31 15.25
CA PHE A 218 -16.77 -18.49 15.87
C PHE A 218 -16.08 -19.43 14.86
N ILE A 219 -16.28 -19.22 13.55
CA ILE A 219 -15.60 -19.99 12.51
C ILE A 219 -14.24 -19.34 12.22
N THR A 220 -13.17 -19.96 12.72
CA THR A 220 -11.79 -19.42 12.63
C THR A 220 -11.38 -19.00 11.22
N ASN A 221 -11.74 -19.79 10.20
CA ASN A 221 -11.43 -19.53 8.79
C ASN A 221 -12.66 -19.08 7.98
N GLY A 222 -13.66 -18.47 8.64
CA GLY A 222 -14.84 -17.90 7.97
C GLY A 222 -14.50 -16.68 7.13
N THR A 223 -13.37 -16.01 7.40
CA THR A 223 -12.87 -14.88 6.61
C THR A 223 -11.38 -14.98 6.28
N SER A 224 -10.91 -14.14 5.38
CA SER A 224 -9.51 -14.14 4.94
C SER A 224 -8.51 -13.59 5.96
N HIS A 225 -8.94 -12.74 6.88
CA HIS A 225 -8.09 -11.96 7.80
C HIS A 225 -7.00 -11.11 7.11
N LEU A 226 -7.22 -10.70 5.85
CA LEU A 226 -6.24 -9.95 5.04
C LEU A 226 -6.40 -8.41 5.11
N SER A 227 -7.32 -7.88 5.92
CA SER A 227 -7.67 -6.45 5.93
C SER A 227 -6.48 -5.54 6.29
N VAL A 228 -5.70 -5.90 7.30
CA VAL A 228 -4.53 -5.11 7.75
C VAL A 228 -3.40 -5.19 6.71
N HIS A 229 -3.19 -6.36 6.10
CA HIS A 229 -2.24 -6.53 5.00
C HIS A 229 -2.61 -5.66 3.79
N LEU A 230 -3.91 -5.57 3.43
CA LEU A 230 -4.42 -4.69 2.38
C LEU A 230 -4.34 -3.20 2.74
N ARG A 231 -4.39 -2.84 4.03
CA ARG A 231 -4.24 -1.44 4.49
C ARG A 231 -2.80 -0.95 4.39
N PHE A 232 -1.82 -1.82 4.63
CA PHE A 232 -0.39 -1.49 4.60
C PHE A 232 0.33 -1.97 3.34
N GLY A 233 -0.40 -2.53 2.36
CA GLY A 233 0.16 -2.89 1.06
C GLY A 233 1.14 -4.06 1.10
N THR A 234 1.10 -4.90 2.14
CA THR A 234 1.91 -6.14 2.18
C THR A 234 1.31 -7.24 1.30
N LEU A 235 0.17 -6.98 0.66
CA LEU A 235 -0.46 -7.86 -0.33
C LEU A 235 -1.17 -7.04 -1.39
N SER A 236 -0.96 -7.37 -2.67
CA SER A 236 -1.55 -6.62 -3.79
C SER A 236 -3.04 -6.90 -3.96
N ILE A 237 -3.84 -5.84 -4.06
CA ILE A 237 -5.27 -5.92 -4.37
C ILE A 237 -5.51 -6.58 -5.74
N ARG A 238 -4.65 -6.30 -6.73
CA ARG A 238 -4.73 -6.94 -8.06
C ARG A 238 -4.51 -8.45 -7.95
N SER A 239 -3.63 -8.89 -7.05
CA SER A 239 -3.43 -10.31 -6.78
C SER A 239 -4.68 -10.98 -6.22
N LEU A 240 -5.36 -10.33 -5.28
CA LEU A 240 -6.59 -10.86 -4.70
C LEU A 240 -7.73 -10.88 -5.72
N VAL A 241 -7.85 -9.86 -6.57
CA VAL A 241 -8.81 -9.85 -7.67
C VAL A 241 -8.55 -10.99 -8.65
N ARG A 242 -7.28 -11.24 -9.04
CA ARG A 242 -6.92 -12.40 -9.88
C ARG A 242 -7.36 -13.72 -9.24
N VAL A 243 -7.10 -13.90 -7.94
CA VAL A 243 -7.54 -15.08 -7.19
C VAL A 243 -9.05 -15.25 -7.24
N ALA A 244 -9.81 -14.19 -6.98
CA ALA A 244 -11.26 -14.25 -6.95
C ALA A 244 -11.85 -14.54 -8.33
N LEU A 245 -11.29 -13.94 -9.40
CA LEU A 245 -11.72 -14.17 -10.78
C LEU A 245 -11.39 -15.55 -11.32
N ASN A 246 -10.37 -16.23 -10.77
CA ASN A 246 -10.00 -17.59 -11.16
C ASN A 246 -11.01 -18.66 -10.69
N SER A 247 -12.03 -18.27 -9.92
CA SER A 247 -13.09 -19.19 -9.48
C SER A 247 -14.47 -18.62 -9.73
N THR A 248 -15.42 -19.49 -10.11
CA THR A 248 -16.81 -19.12 -10.43
C THR A 248 -17.79 -19.39 -9.30
N ASN A 249 -17.32 -19.96 -8.18
CA ASN A 249 -18.16 -20.33 -7.04
C ASN A 249 -18.73 -19.09 -6.31
N SER A 250 -19.81 -19.28 -5.55
CA SER A 250 -20.53 -18.20 -4.86
C SER A 250 -19.68 -17.52 -3.78
N GLY A 251 -18.84 -18.28 -3.06
CA GLY A 251 -17.90 -17.75 -2.09
C GLY A 251 -16.86 -16.79 -2.70
N ALA A 252 -16.28 -17.14 -3.84
CA ALA A 252 -15.33 -16.28 -4.57
C ALA A 252 -15.98 -15.00 -5.10
N LYS A 253 -17.21 -15.09 -5.64
CA LYS A 253 -18.00 -13.92 -6.06
C LYS A 253 -18.31 -12.99 -4.89
N THR A 254 -18.68 -13.56 -3.74
CA THR A 254 -18.97 -12.81 -2.51
C THR A 254 -17.70 -12.15 -1.99
N TRP A 255 -16.58 -12.87 -1.96
CA TRP A 255 -15.30 -12.32 -1.55
C TRP A 255 -14.80 -11.21 -2.49
N LEU A 256 -14.98 -11.36 -3.81
CA LEU A 256 -14.73 -10.27 -4.77
C LEU A 256 -15.59 -9.04 -4.44
N SER A 257 -16.87 -9.23 -4.10
CA SER A 257 -17.74 -8.12 -3.68
C SER A 257 -17.18 -7.37 -2.47
N GLU A 258 -16.53 -8.05 -1.52
CA GLU A 258 -15.87 -7.42 -0.37
C GLU A 258 -14.60 -6.64 -0.76
N LEU A 259 -13.85 -7.13 -1.76
CA LEU A 259 -12.75 -6.35 -2.34
C LEU A 259 -13.26 -5.09 -3.05
N ILE A 260 -14.42 -5.17 -3.72
CA ILE A 260 -15.07 -4.01 -4.36
C ILE A 260 -15.57 -3.02 -3.30
N TRP A 261 -16.05 -3.48 -2.14
CA TRP A 261 -16.40 -2.61 -1.02
C TRP A 261 -15.22 -1.74 -0.57
N ARG A 262 -14.01 -2.31 -0.55
CA ARG A 262 -12.80 -1.56 -0.23
C ARG A 262 -12.55 -0.43 -1.24
N ASP A 263 -12.63 -0.72 -2.54
CA ASP A 263 -12.50 0.31 -3.60
C ASP A 263 -13.62 1.36 -3.51
N PHE A 264 -14.86 0.94 -3.22
CA PHE A 264 -15.99 1.86 -3.05
C PHE A 264 -15.72 2.86 -1.92
N TYR A 265 -15.27 2.41 -0.75
CA TYR A 265 -14.96 3.32 0.35
C TYR A 265 -13.74 4.21 0.08
N GLN A 266 -12.75 3.73 -0.68
CA GLN A 266 -11.66 4.57 -1.13
C GLN A 266 -12.14 5.67 -2.08
N MET A 267 -13.05 5.36 -3.00
CA MET A 267 -13.69 6.38 -3.85
C MET A 267 -14.52 7.37 -3.03
N ILE A 268 -15.28 6.91 -2.03
CA ILE A 268 -16.03 7.80 -1.14
C ILE A 268 -15.08 8.77 -0.41
N LEU A 269 -14.00 8.25 0.16
CA LEU A 269 -12.97 9.03 0.84
C LEU A 269 -12.33 10.07 -0.10
N ASP A 270 -12.02 9.66 -1.32
CA ASP A 270 -11.38 10.47 -2.35
C ASP A 270 -12.26 11.65 -2.80
N GLN A 271 -13.54 11.37 -3.05
CA GLN A 271 -14.51 12.27 -3.68
C GLN A 271 -15.33 13.09 -2.66
N PHE A 272 -15.46 12.60 -1.43
CA PHE A 272 -16.20 13.24 -0.34
C PHE A 272 -15.32 13.43 0.90
N PRO A 273 -14.23 14.24 0.83
CA PRO A 273 -13.22 14.30 1.89
C PRO A 273 -13.74 14.75 3.27
N HIS A 274 -14.93 15.33 3.34
CA HIS A 274 -15.61 15.71 4.58
C HIS A 274 -16.07 14.52 5.44
N VAL A 275 -16.00 13.28 4.91
CA VAL A 275 -16.30 12.06 5.68
C VAL A 275 -15.21 11.72 6.69
N VAL A 276 -14.01 12.29 6.56
CA VAL A 276 -12.93 12.19 7.55
C VAL A 276 -12.90 13.50 8.34
N LYS A 277 -13.42 13.46 9.56
CA LYS A 277 -13.31 14.54 10.54
C LYS A 277 -12.26 14.19 11.59
#